data_AF-A0A965QX88-F1
#
_entry.id   AF-A0A965QX88-F1
#
_cell.length_a   1.000
_cell.length_b   1.000
_cell.length_c   1.000
_cell.angle_alpha   90.00
_cell.angle_beta   90.00
_cell.angle_gamma   90.00
#
_symmetry.space_group_name_H-M   'P 1'
#
loop_
_entity.id
_entity.type
_entity.pdbx_description
1 polymer ?
#
loop_
_entity_poly.entity_id
_entity_poly.type
_entity_poly.pdbx_seq_one_letter_code
_entity_poly.pdbx_strand_id
1 'polypeptide(L)'
;DTFTACLTWFANRTLGTTLASATDVALSNLSLEVWRSDATTDSLVARSAATYSTTEFLRFTVPQDGAYSLHVVGLDQIYNLALSPTTATSYGLSWQVVPEPDLTCVALIAACGAWAVRRRTRAA
;
A
#
# COMPACT_ATOMS: atom_id res chain seq x y z
N ASP A 1 -0.54 -2.14 -14.15
CA ASP A 1 -1.20 -2.59 -12.90
C ASP A 1 -1.23 -1.49 -11.87
N THR A 2 -2.36 -1.31 -11.19
CA THR A 2 -2.45 -0.36 -10.07
C THR A 2 -2.21 -1.08 -8.76
N PHE A 3 -1.19 -0.65 -8.02
CA PHE A 3 -0.94 -1.07 -6.65
C PHE A 3 -1.61 -0.09 -5.67
N THR A 4 -2.19 -0.61 -4.60
CA THR A 4 -2.71 0.20 -3.48
C THR A 4 -2.38 -0.47 -2.16
N ALA A 5 -1.92 0.29 -1.17
CA ALA A 5 -1.70 -0.20 0.18
C ALA A 5 -2.10 0.84 1.24
N CYS A 6 -2.52 0.32 2.39
CA CYS A 6 -2.89 1.09 3.56
C CYS A 6 -2.23 0.48 4.79
N LEU A 7 -1.55 1.31 5.56
CA LEU A 7 -0.96 1.01 6.86
C LEU A 7 -1.68 1.85 7.90
N THR A 8 -2.14 1.24 8.99
CA THR A 8 -2.73 1.95 10.14
C THR A 8 -2.16 1.38 11.44
N TRP A 9 -1.93 2.25 12.42
CA TRP A 9 -1.52 1.86 13.76
C TRP A 9 -2.23 2.72 14.80
N PHE A 10 -2.07 2.35 16.06
CA PHE A 10 -2.63 3.08 17.20
C PHE A 10 -1.52 3.47 18.16
N ALA A 11 -1.81 4.42 19.04
CA ALA A 11 -0.97 4.68 20.19
C ALA A 11 -0.87 3.41 21.05
N ASN A 12 0.32 3.16 21.58
CA ASN A 12 0.51 2.14 22.58
C ASN A 12 -0.19 2.57 23.86
N ARG A 13 -1.01 1.66 24.39
CA ARG A 13 -1.79 1.87 25.59
C ARG A 13 -1.30 1.02 26.73
N THR A 14 -1.36 1.59 27.93
CA THR A 14 -1.31 0.80 29.16
C THR A 14 -2.73 0.66 29.68
N LEU A 15 -3.10 -0.55 30.10
CA LEU A 15 -4.38 -0.81 30.74
C LEU A 15 -4.15 -0.88 32.26
N GLY A 16 -4.93 -0.13 33.03
CA GLY A 16 -5.06 -0.34 34.46
C GLY A 16 -5.98 -1.53 34.76
N THR A 17 -6.76 -1.44 35.84
CA THR A 17 -7.69 -2.52 36.23
C THR A 17 -9.00 -2.53 35.43
N THR A 18 -9.27 -1.48 34.66
CA THR A 18 -10.49 -1.36 33.82
C THR A 18 -10.18 -0.75 32.45
N LEU A 19 -11.05 -0.98 31.47
CA LEU A 19 -10.93 -0.36 30.15
C LEU A 19 -10.99 1.17 30.21
N ALA A 20 -11.76 1.72 31.15
CA ALA A 20 -11.86 3.17 31.38
C ALA A 20 -10.57 3.79 31.95
N SER A 21 -9.67 2.96 32.49
CA SER A 21 -8.35 3.39 32.99
C SER A 21 -7.24 3.28 31.94
N ALA A 22 -7.59 3.03 30.67
CA ALA A 22 -6.62 2.98 29.58
C ALA A 22 -6.00 4.35 29.31
N THR A 23 -4.68 4.42 29.19
CA THR A 23 -3.96 5.63 28.84
C THR A 23 -3.00 5.38 27.68
N ASP A 24 -2.97 6.32 26.73
CA ASP A 24 -1.99 6.33 25.65
C ASP A 24 -0.64 6.76 26.23
N VAL A 25 0.40 5.94 26.06
CA VAL A 25 1.73 6.17 26.65
C VAL A 25 2.81 6.39 25.62
N ALA A 26 2.61 5.97 24.37
CA ALA A 26 3.55 6.25 23.30
C ALA A 26 2.86 6.19 21.93
N LEU A 27 3.40 6.94 20.97
CA LEU A 27 2.98 6.86 19.58
C LEU A 27 4.19 6.87 18.65
N SER A 28 4.35 5.81 17.87
CA SER A 28 5.41 5.72 16.85
C SER A 28 5.06 6.52 15.61
N ASN A 29 6.07 7.11 14.99
CA ASN A 29 6.03 7.63 13.62
C ASN A 29 6.43 6.51 12.66
N LEU A 30 5.44 5.81 12.09
CA LEU A 30 5.67 4.77 11.09
C LEU A 30 5.54 5.36 9.69
N SER A 31 6.28 4.81 8.73
CA SER A 31 6.17 5.13 7.31
C SER A 31 5.96 3.85 6.52
N LEU A 32 5.28 3.99 5.37
CA LEU A 32 5.05 2.90 4.43
C LEU A 32 5.94 3.10 3.21
N GLU A 33 6.76 2.10 2.91
CA GLU A 33 7.64 2.11 1.75
C GLU A 33 7.38 0.89 0.86
N VAL A 34 7.48 1.10 -0.45
CA VAL A 34 7.48 0.03 -1.45
C VAL A 34 8.82 0.03 -2.14
N TRP A 35 9.49 -1.11 -2.06
CA TRP A 35 10.77 -1.35 -2.67
C TRP A 35 10.61 -2.35 -3.80
N ARG A 36 11.39 -2.19 -4.85
CA ARG A 36 11.54 -3.18 -5.90
C ARG A 36 12.87 -3.88 -5.71
N SER A 37 12.84 -5.20 -5.72
CA SER A 37 14.05 -6.01 -5.73
C SER A 37 14.39 -6.37 -7.17
N ASP A 38 15.50 -5.85 -7.67
CA ASP A 38 16.15 -6.42 -8.84
C ASP A 38 17.23 -7.42 -8.37
N ALA A 39 17.66 -8.33 -9.24
CA ALA A 39 18.58 -9.42 -8.88
C ALA A 39 19.91 -8.96 -8.25
N THR A 40 20.19 -7.66 -8.23
CA THR A 40 21.45 -7.07 -7.78
C THR A 40 21.29 -5.94 -6.75
N THR A 41 20.14 -5.26 -6.72
CA THR A 41 19.92 -4.02 -5.98
C THR A 41 18.44 -3.87 -5.62
N ASP A 42 18.17 -3.42 -4.40
CA ASP A 42 16.84 -2.97 -4.01
C ASP A 42 16.72 -1.45 -4.24
N SER A 43 15.59 -1.02 -4.82
CA SER A 43 15.33 0.41 -5.10
C SER A 43 13.98 0.84 -4.54
N LEU A 44 13.95 2.04 -3.93
CA LEU A 44 12.71 2.62 -3.42
C LEU A 44 11.84 3.10 -4.59
N VAL A 45 10.60 2.63 -4.63
CA VAL A 45 9.63 2.95 -5.71
C VAL A 45 8.59 3.96 -5.24
N ALA A 46 8.09 3.80 -4.02
CA ALA A 46 7.11 4.71 -3.44
C ALA A 46 7.26 4.78 -1.93
N ARG A 47 6.92 5.94 -1.36
CA ARG A 47 6.93 6.18 0.09
C ARG A 47 5.78 7.08 0.50
N SER A 48 5.11 6.71 1.58
CA SER A 48 4.17 7.55 2.31
C SER A 48 4.70 7.73 3.73
N ALA A 49 4.89 8.98 4.13
CA ALA A 49 5.44 9.35 5.42
C ALA A 49 4.85 10.67 5.90
N ALA A 50 4.06 10.62 6.96
CA ALA A 50 3.41 11.77 7.57
C ALA A 50 3.60 11.77 9.09
N THR A 51 4.41 12.71 9.59
CA THR A 51 4.82 12.80 10.99
C THR A 51 3.67 12.79 12.01
N TYR A 52 2.50 13.30 11.66
CA TYR A 52 1.36 13.42 12.57
C TYR A 52 0.14 12.61 12.09
N SER A 53 0.36 11.59 11.27
CA SER A 53 -0.66 10.63 10.87
C SER A 53 -0.46 9.30 11.59
N THR A 54 -1.54 8.56 11.80
CA THR A 54 -1.50 7.15 12.21
C THR A 54 -1.94 6.21 11.09
N THR A 55 -2.02 6.75 9.87
CA THR A 55 -2.36 6.04 8.65
C THR A 55 -1.47 6.52 7.52
N GLU A 56 -0.89 5.58 6.79
CA GLU A 56 -0.18 5.83 5.54
C GLU A 56 -0.92 5.15 4.39
N PHE A 57 -0.96 5.81 3.24
CA PHE A 57 -1.68 5.32 2.07
C PHE A 57 -0.86 5.52 0.80
N LEU A 58 -0.74 4.46 -0.01
CA LEU A 58 -0.08 4.50 -1.30
C LEU A 58 -1.04 4.02 -2.39
N ARG A 59 -1.04 4.72 -3.52
CA ARG A 59 -1.66 4.28 -4.77
C ARG A 59 -0.82 4.76 -5.94
N PHE A 60 -0.34 3.83 -6.76
CA PHE A 60 0.45 4.16 -7.94
C PHE A 60 0.37 3.04 -8.99
N THR A 61 0.69 3.38 -10.23
CA THR A 61 0.86 2.39 -11.31
C THR A 61 2.21 1.72 -11.16
N VAL A 62 2.22 0.39 -11.08
CA VAL A 62 3.43 -0.43 -11.01
C VAL A 62 4.25 -0.16 -12.27
N PRO A 63 5.48 0.37 -12.15
CA PRO A 63 6.21 0.88 -13.30
C PRO A 63 6.74 -0.22 -14.21
N GLN A 64 7.04 -1.40 -13.66
CA GLN A 64 7.62 -2.53 -14.38
C GLN A 64 7.29 -3.84 -13.66
N ASP A 65 7.29 -4.95 -14.39
CA ASP A 65 7.12 -6.27 -13.79
C ASP A 65 8.32 -6.63 -12.90
N GLY A 66 8.07 -7.41 -11.85
CA GLY A 66 9.13 -7.91 -10.96
C GLY A 66 8.68 -8.14 -9.52
N ALA A 67 9.65 -8.41 -8.66
CA ALA A 67 9.43 -8.58 -7.24
C ALA A 67 9.42 -7.24 -6.50
N TYR A 68 8.45 -7.07 -5.61
CA TYR A 68 8.29 -5.90 -4.77
C TYR A 68 8.16 -6.33 -3.31
N SER A 69 8.69 -5.53 -2.40
CA SER A 69 8.53 -5.69 -0.97
C SER A 69 7.85 -4.46 -0.35
N LEU A 70 7.02 -4.72 0.65
CA LEU A 70 6.40 -3.70 1.49
C LEU A 70 7.20 -3.59 2.78
N HIS A 71 7.73 -2.42 3.05
CA HIS A 71 8.46 -2.13 4.28
C HIS A 71 7.63 -1.19 5.14
N VAL A 72 7.44 -1.58 6.40
CA VAL A 72 6.98 -0.68 7.46
C VAL A 72 8.22 -0.24 8.21
N VAL A 73 8.57 1.04 8.07
CA VAL A 73 9.80 1.59 8.64
C VAL A 73 9.49 2.63 9.69
N GLY A 74 10.43 2.81 10.61
CA GLY A 74 10.34 3.80 11.68
C GLY A 74 10.18 3.15 13.06
N LEU A 75 10.65 3.89 14.06
CA LEU A 75 10.38 3.72 15.50
C LEU A 75 10.57 5.06 16.25
N ASP A 76 10.87 6.16 15.55
CA ASP A 76 10.98 7.47 16.18
C ASP A 76 9.62 7.85 16.74
N GLN A 77 9.55 7.99 18.04
CA GLN A 77 8.28 8.20 18.71
C GLN A 77 7.92 9.67 18.62
N ILE A 78 6.69 9.97 18.16
CA ILE A 78 6.12 11.31 18.20
C ILE A 78 6.07 11.79 19.66
N TYR A 79 5.70 10.87 20.55
CA TYR A 79 5.86 11.04 21.99
C TYR A 79 6.09 9.68 22.66
N ASN A 80 6.75 9.71 23.81
CA ASN A 80 6.89 8.57 24.70
C ASN A 80 6.87 9.02 26.16
N LEU A 81 5.85 8.56 26.89
CA LEU A 81 5.62 8.79 28.31
C LEU A 81 5.77 7.50 29.13
N ALA A 82 6.12 6.38 28.49
CA ALA A 82 6.29 5.10 29.15
C ALA A 82 7.57 5.09 30.01
N LEU A 83 7.55 4.32 31.10
CA LEU A 83 8.70 4.12 31.99
C LEU A 83 9.86 3.40 31.31
N SER A 84 9.64 2.78 30.15
CA SER A 84 10.65 2.11 29.35
C SER A 84 10.46 2.45 27.87
N PRO A 85 11.54 2.47 27.06
CA PRO A 85 11.43 2.73 25.63
C PRO A 85 10.46 1.74 24.96
N THR A 86 9.60 2.24 24.09
CA THR A 86 8.82 1.36 23.22
C THR A 86 9.73 0.89 22.09
N THR A 87 9.94 -0.42 22.00
CA THR A 87 10.80 -1.03 20.97
C THR A 87 10.01 -1.62 19.80
N ALA A 88 8.68 -1.65 19.90
CA ALA A 88 7.80 -2.18 18.85
C ALA A 88 6.40 -1.54 18.94
N THR A 89 5.76 -1.40 17.78
CA THR A 89 4.39 -0.91 17.65
C THR A 89 3.60 -1.86 16.76
N SER A 90 2.43 -2.28 17.23
CA SER A 90 1.52 -3.11 16.43
C SER A 90 0.85 -2.27 15.34
N TYR A 91 0.69 -2.84 14.16
CA TYR A 91 0.09 -2.18 13.02
C TYR A 91 -0.78 -3.16 12.21
N GLY A 92 -1.74 -2.61 11.47
CA GLY A 92 -2.49 -3.29 10.43
C GLY A 92 -1.97 -2.86 9.06
N LEU A 93 -1.72 -3.84 8.19
CA LEU A 93 -1.28 -3.61 6.81
C LEU A 93 -2.24 -4.33 5.86
N SER A 94 -2.68 -3.63 4.82
CA SER A 94 -3.49 -4.18 3.74
C SER A 94 -2.97 -3.68 2.39
N TRP A 95 -3.05 -4.52 1.37
CA TRP A 95 -2.64 -4.17 0.01
C TRP A 95 -3.50 -4.88 -1.03
N GLN A 96 -3.55 -4.31 -2.22
CA GLN A 96 -4.19 -4.89 -3.39
C GLN A 96 -3.41 -4.51 -4.66
N VAL A 97 -3.46 -5.42 -5.64
CA VAL A 97 -2.99 -5.18 -7.00
C VAL A 97 -4.17 -5.41 -7.93
N VAL A 98 -4.50 -4.40 -8.72
CA VAL A 98 -5.51 -4.51 -9.78
C VAL A 98 -4.78 -4.55 -11.11
N PRO A 99 -4.78 -5.70 -11.81
CA PRO A 99 -4.23 -5.78 -13.15
C PRO A 99 -4.93 -4.79 -14.07
N GLU A 100 -4.16 -4.09 -14.91
CA GLU A 100 -4.78 -3.28 -15.96
C GLU A 100 -5.41 -4.20 -17.02
N PRO A 101 -6.56 -3.84 -17.59
CA PRO A 101 -7.12 -4.62 -18.69
C PRO A 101 -6.13 -4.62 -19.85
N ASP A 102 -5.77 -5.82 -20.33
CA ASP A 102 -4.85 -5.98 -21.45
C ASP A 102 -5.41 -5.28 -22.70
N LEU A 103 -4.80 -4.17 -23.07
CA LEU A 103 -5.19 -3.36 -24.22
C LEU A 103 -5.14 -4.16 -25.53
N THR A 104 -4.32 -5.21 -25.59
CA THR A 104 -4.25 -6.13 -26.73
C THR A 104 -5.55 -6.90 -26.91
N CYS A 105 -6.10 -7.41 -25.80
CA CYS A 105 -7.38 -8.10 -25.79
C CYS A 105 -8.54 -7.17 -26.20
N VAL A 106 -8.54 -5.93 -25.70
CA VAL A 106 -9.55 -4.92 -26.07
C VAL A 106 -9.47 -4.56 -27.55
N ALA A 107 -8.26 -4.37 -28.08
CA ALA A 107 -8.03 -4.06 -29.49
C ALA A 107 -8.47 -5.22 -30.41
N LEU A 108 -8.21 -6.47 -30.02
CA LEU A 108 -8.66 -7.66 -30.75
C LEU A 108 -10.19 -7.76 -30.79
N ILE A 109 -10.87 -7.54 -29.66
CA ILE A 109 -12.34 -7.54 -29.60
C ILE A 109 -12.91 -6.46 -30.52
N ALA A 110 -12.36 -5.24 -30.47
CA ALA A 110 -12.77 -4.14 -31.34
C ALA A 110 -12.55 -4.46 -32.83
N ALA A 111 -11.41 -5.06 -33.18
CA ALA A 111 -11.09 -5.45 -34.55
C ALA A 111 -12.04 -6.54 -35.07
N CYS A 112 -12.32 -7.57 -34.27
CA CYS A 112 -13.29 -8.62 -34.59
C CYS A 112 -14.72 -8.05 -34.77
N GLY A 113 -15.13 -7.13 -33.88
CA GLY A 113 -16.41 -6.43 -33.99
C GLY A 113 -16.53 -5.61 -35.27
N ALA A 114 -15.51 -4.79 -35.58
CA ALA A 114 -15.48 -3.98 -36.80
C ALA A 114 -15.51 -4.84 -38.08
N TRP A 115 -14.82 -5.98 -38.08
CA TRP A 115 -14.83 -6.92 -39.19
C TRP A 115 -16.20 -7.60 -39.38
N ALA A 116 -16.85 -8.01 -38.29
CA ALA A 116 -18.19 -8.61 -38.34
C ALA A 116 -19.24 -7.62 -38.88
N VAL A 117 -19.16 -6.33 -38.48
CA VAL A 117 -20.03 -5.27 -39.00
C VAL A 117 -19.79 -5.04 -40.50
N ARG A 118 -18.51 -4.96 -40.93
CA ARG A 118 -18.16 -4.83 -42.35
C ARG A 118 -18.64 -5.99 -43.22
N ARG A 119 -18.67 -7.21 -42.69
CA ARG A 119 -19.21 -8.38 -43.41
C ARG A 119 -20.72 -8.28 -43.59
N ARG A 120 -21.44 -7.80 -42.58
CA ARG A 120 -22.90 -7.63 -42.65
C ARG A 120 -23.33 -6.56 -43.65
N THR A 121 -22.63 -5.44 -43.74
CA THR A 121 -22.99 -4.35 -44.66
C THR A 121 -22.64 -4.61 -46.12
N ARG A 122 -21.77 -5.58 -46.43
CA ARG A 122 -21.45 -6.00 -47.80
C ARG A 122 -22.35 -7.11 -48.34
N ALA A 123 -23.12 -7.76 -47.47
CA ALA A 123 -24.00 -8.88 -47.83
C ALA A 123 -25.48 -8.46 -47.97
N ALA A 124 -25.80 -7.19 -47.72
CA ALA A 124 -27.09 -6.55 -47.99
C ALA A 124 -26.94 -5.62 -49.21
#